data_AF-A0A132PLD6-F1
#
_entry.id   AF-A0A132PLD6-F1
#
_cell.length_a   1.000
_cell.length_b   1.000
_cell.length_c   1.000
_cell.angle_alpha   90.00
_cell.angle_beta   90.00
_cell.angle_gamma   90.00
#
_symmetry.space_group_name_H-M   'P 1'
#
loop_
_entity.id
_entity.type
_entity.pdbx_description
1 polymer ?
#
loop_
_entity_poly.entity_id
_entity_poly.type
_entity_poly.pdbx_seq_one_letter_code
_entity_poly.pdbx_strand_id
1 'polypeptide(L)'
;MTETEINNGLPGEGAFFTKGNYAPVADELTEYDLPVDGAIPPELDGWYLRNGPNPRQASAHWFTGDGMIHGVRIENGAAKWYRNRWVRTESFIKDFPVYNPDGTRNLRSSLANTHVVNHAGKTLALVESSLPYEVTNDLETVGAYDFGGKLVDSMTAHPKICPTTGELHFFGYGSIFEPYVTYHQADANGELTINRPVDVKAQTMMHDFAMTAGHVIFMDLPVVFDLDIAINGGDMPYRWSDTYGARLGLLRRDDPFGEIRWFDIDPCYVFHVANAYEHGNKVVLQAVRYPELWRKDGDFDVPAVMWEWTLDLSAGTVTERQLDDYGVEFPRIDDRLAGLNARYSIAVGDNTWVRYDLTTGESVRHELGSGGPGEAVFVPGSGPADESNGWYLGYVYDPARNGSDLVILDASDFSGKPVARIKLPQRVPYGFHGNWISA
;
A
#
# COMPACT_ATOMS: atom_id res chain seq x y z
N MET A 1 27.64 -41.85 -11.82
CA MET A 1 26.59 -41.83 -10.79
C MET A 1 26.18 -40.39 -10.64
N THR A 2 24.88 -40.21 -10.82
CA THR A 2 24.13 -39.01 -11.22
C THR A 2 24.39 -37.75 -10.39
N GLU A 3 24.51 -36.65 -11.12
CA GLU A 3 24.30 -35.27 -10.67
C GLU A 3 23.01 -35.16 -9.87
N THR A 4 23.07 -34.48 -8.73
CA THR A 4 21.91 -34.14 -7.93
C THR A 4 21.33 -32.87 -8.53
N GLU A 5 20.17 -32.98 -9.18
CA GLU A 5 19.36 -31.83 -9.59
C GLU A 5 19.06 -30.99 -8.35
N ILE A 6 19.49 -29.72 -8.37
CA ILE A 6 19.01 -28.71 -7.44
C ILE A 6 17.57 -28.44 -7.86
N ASN A 7 16.64 -28.97 -7.07
CA ASN A 7 15.21 -28.73 -7.23
C ASN A 7 14.96 -27.23 -6.95
N ASN A 8 14.84 -26.40 -7.99
CA ASN A 8 14.49 -24.97 -7.92
C ASN A 8 13.00 -24.76 -7.52
N GLY A 9 12.45 -25.68 -6.73
CA GLY A 9 11.02 -25.85 -6.54
C GLY A 9 10.40 -24.76 -5.68
N LEU A 10 9.80 -23.76 -6.34
CA LEU A 10 8.62 -23.08 -5.80
C LEU A 10 7.60 -24.13 -5.35
N PRO A 11 6.81 -23.85 -4.30
CA PRO A 11 5.86 -24.81 -3.76
C PRO A 11 4.81 -25.22 -4.79
N GLY A 12 4.51 -26.53 -4.83
CA GLY A 12 3.19 -27.02 -5.22
C GLY A 12 2.20 -26.86 -4.05
N GLU A 13 0.97 -26.45 -4.36
CA GLU A 13 -0.22 -26.35 -3.48
C GLU A 13 -0.02 -25.68 -2.09
N GLY A 14 0.08 -24.35 -2.09
CA GLY A 14 -0.66 -23.52 -1.13
C GLY A 14 -1.91 -23.00 -1.86
N ALA A 15 -3.12 -23.26 -1.34
CA ALA A 15 -4.37 -23.17 -2.13
C ALA A 15 -4.64 -21.79 -2.78
N PHE A 16 -4.07 -20.70 -2.25
CA PHE A 16 -4.22 -19.36 -2.79
C PHE A 16 -3.27 -19.09 -3.97
N PHE A 17 -1.97 -19.34 -3.79
CA PHE A 17 -0.90 -19.00 -4.74
C PHE A 17 -0.76 -19.97 -5.94
N THR A 18 -1.75 -20.82 -6.20
CA THR A 18 -1.80 -21.67 -7.40
C THR A 18 -2.74 -21.13 -8.48
N LYS A 19 -3.50 -20.07 -8.19
CA LYS A 19 -4.57 -19.56 -9.06
C LYS A 19 -4.07 -18.42 -9.94
N GLY A 20 -4.01 -18.64 -11.26
CA GLY A 20 -3.78 -17.57 -12.24
C GLY A 20 -2.57 -16.69 -11.94
N ASN A 21 -2.75 -15.36 -12.01
CA ASN A 21 -1.67 -14.40 -11.78
C ASN A 21 -1.28 -14.22 -10.29
N TYR A 22 -1.91 -14.92 -9.35
CA TYR A 22 -1.45 -14.95 -7.97
C TYR A 22 -0.22 -15.84 -7.79
N ALA A 23 0.08 -16.74 -8.73
CA ALA A 23 1.24 -17.61 -8.60
C ALA A 23 2.55 -16.82 -8.42
N PRO A 24 3.55 -17.35 -7.68
CA PRO A 24 4.86 -16.73 -7.60
C PRO A 24 5.64 -16.87 -8.91
N VAL A 25 6.63 -16.02 -9.10
CA VAL A 25 7.70 -16.19 -10.11
C VAL A 25 8.98 -16.69 -9.46
N ALA A 26 9.75 -17.52 -10.18
CA ALA A 26 10.92 -18.20 -9.62
C ALA A 26 12.23 -17.43 -9.81
N ASP A 27 12.27 -16.53 -10.80
CA ASP A 27 13.53 -15.96 -11.29
C ASP A 27 13.66 -14.48 -10.93
N GLU A 28 14.80 -14.09 -10.35
CA GLU A 28 15.24 -12.70 -10.26
C GLU A 28 15.92 -12.30 -11.56
N LEU A 29 15.35 -11.35 -12.28
CA LEU A 29 15.86 -10.92 -13.59
C LEU A 29 16.44 -9.51 -13.54
N THR A 30 17.39 -9.24 -14.44
CA THR A 30 17.76 -7.89 -14.87
C THR A 30 17.71 -7.88 -16.38
N GLU A 31 16.75 -7.18 -16.94
CA GLU A 31 16.57 -7.12 -18.39
C GLU A 31 16.64 -5.68 -18.88
N TYR A 32 17.26 -5.52 -20.05
CA TYR A 32 17.42 -4.26 -20.77
C TYR A 32 16.66 -4.34 -22.10
N ASP A 33 16.62 -3.26 -22.86
CA ASP A 33 16.05 -3.22 -24.22
C ASP A 33 14.60 -3.75 -24.31
N LEU A 34 13.77 -3.37 -23.32
CA LEU A 34 12.39 -3.83 -23.21
C LEU A 34 11.56 -3.38 -24.43
N PRO A 35 10.80 -4.27 -25.08
CA PRO A 35 9.95 -3.89 -26.20
C PRO A 35 8.87 -2.90 -25.77
N VAL A 36 8.67 -1.84 -26.56
CA VAL A 36 7.66 -0.80 -26.30
C VAL A 36 6.69 -0.72 -27.46
N ASP A 37 5.41 -0.84 -27.17
CA ASP A 37 4.35 -0.42 -28.09
C ASP A 37 3.95 1.03 -27.73
N GLY A 38 3.94 1.95 -28.71
CA GLY A 38 3.70 3.37 -28.47
C GLY A 38 4.98 4.16 -28.22
N ALA A 39 4.91 5.24 -27.43
CA ALA A 39 6.03 6.12 -27.11
C ALA A 39 6.03 6.50 -25.64
N ILE A 40 7.12 6.17 -24.92
CA ILE A 40 7.29 6.57 -23.52
C ILE A 40 7.51 8.10 -23.49
N PRO A 41 6.76 8.85 -22.68
CA PRO A 41 6.97 10.29 -22.51
C PRO A 41 8.42 10.61 -22.09
N PRO A 42 9.16 11.46 -22.83
CA PRO A 42 10.57 11.73 -22.57
C PRO A 42 10.84 12.42 -21.23
N GLU A 43 9.84 13.09 -20.66
CA GLU A 43 9.92 13.75 -19.35
C GLU A 43 9.85 12.81 -18.16
N LEU A 44 9.47 11.54 -18.35
CA LEU A 44 9.49 10.56 -17.27
C LEU A 44 10.94 10.20 -16.95
N ASP A 45 11.36 10.58 -15.74
CA ASP A 45 12.69 10.28 -15.21
C ASP A 45 12.62 9.77 -13.77
N GLY A 46 12.64 8.45 -13.62
CA GLY A 46 12.57 7.79 -12.31
C GLY A 46 12.39 6.28 -12.40
N TRP A 47 11.82 5.71 -11.34
CA TRP A 47 11.51 4.29 -11.18
C TRP A 47 10.05 4.10 -10.80
N TYR A 48 9.34 3.23 -11.52
CA TYR A 48 8.12 2.64 -10.98
C TYR A 48 8.49 1.35 -10.25
N LEU A 49 8.29 1.33 -8.93
CA LEU A 49 8.53 0.17 -8.08
C LEU A 49 7.20 -0.30 -7.49
N ARG A 50 6.95 -1.61 -7.49
CA ARG A 50 5.80 -2.21 -6.80
C ARG A 50 6.23 -3.43 -6.01
N ASN A 51 5.72 -3.54 -4.79
CA ASN A 51 5.99 -4.65 -3.89
C ASN A 51 4.80 -5.63 -3.86
N GLY A 52 5.05 -6.86 -3.46
CA GLY A 52 4.01 -7.87 -3.33
C GLY A 52 4.53 -9.19 -2.78
N PRO A 53 3.62 -10.12 -2.44
CA PRO A 53 3.97 -11.42 -1.93
C PRO A 53 4.42 -12.31 -3.09
N ASN A 54 5.60 -12.91 -2.97
CA ASN A 54 6.13 -13.89 -3.90
C ASN A 54 6.75 -15.06 -3.12
N PRO A 55 5.91 -15.92 -2.54
CA PRO A 55 6.34 -16.93 -1.57
C PRO A 55 7.25 -17.98 -2.19
N ARG A 56 8.35 -18.31 -1.48
CA ARG A 56 9.22 -19.45 -1.81
C ARG A 56 8.73 -20.78 -1.23
N GLN A 57 7.72 -20.75 -0.36
CA GLN A 57 7.12 -21.92 0.29
C GLN A 57 5.60 -21.78 0.31
N ALA A 58 4.86 -22.90 0.38
CA ALA A 58 3.40 -22.88 0.32
C ALA A 58 2.85 -22.01 1.45
N SER A 59 1.87 -21.15 1.12
CA SER A 59 1.29 -20.22 2.07
C SER A 59 -0.23 -20.16 1.91
N ALA A 60 -0.92 -19.94 3.02
CA ALA A 60 -2.38 -20.11 3.11
C ALA A 60 -3.16 -18.87 2.67
N HIS A 61 -2.60 -17.67 2.85
CA HIS A 61 -3.29 -16.40 2.60
C HIS A 61 -2.51 -15.50 1.64
N TRP A 62 -3.18 -14.63 0.88
CA TRP A 62 -2.53 -13.75 -0.08
C TRP A 62 -1.48 -12.82 0.55
N PHE A 63 -1.77 -12.26 1.72
CA PHE A 63 -0.85 -11.34 2.42
C PHE A 63 0.41 -12.02 2.98
N THR A 64 0.44 -13.36 2.98
CA THR A 64 1.58 -14.13 3.47
C THR A 64 2.51 -14.55 2.33
N GLY A 65 3.81 -14.43 2.51
CA GLY A 65 4.82 -14.73 1.49
C GLY A 65 5.94 -13.69 1.45
N ASP A 66 7.15 -14.13 1.09
CA ASP A 66 8.32 -13.25 1.00
C ASP A 66 8.06 -12.08 0.03
N GLY A 67 8.51 -10.88 0.37
CA GLY A 67 8.35 -9.70 -0.48
C GLY A 67 9.24 -9.76 -1.71
N MET A 68 8.68 -9.44 -2.87
CA MET A 68 9.43 -9.23 -4.11
C MET A 68 9.05 -7.89 -4.73
N ILE A 69 10.07 -7.05 -4.96
CA ILE A 69 9.90 -5.77 -5.63
C ILE A 69 10.14 -5.98 -7.12
N HIS A 70 9.20 -5.48 -7.93
CA HIS A 70 9.35 -5.35 -9.37
C HIS A 70 9.53 -3.88 -9.74
N GLY A 71 10.60 -3.56 -10.45
CA GLY A 71 10.97 -2.19 -10.82
C GLY A 71 11.20 -2.01 -12.32
N VAL A 72 10.80 -0.85 -12.83
CA VAL A 72 11.18 -0.36 -14.16
C VAL A 72 11.78 1.03 -14.05
N ARG A 73 13.02 1.21 -14.49
CA ARG A 73 13.66 2.53 -14.66
C ARG A 73 13.25 3.12 -15.99
N ILE A 74 12.72 4.35 -15.98
CA ILE A 74 12.33 5.09 -17.18
C ILE A 74 13.10 6.39 -17.23
N GLU A 75 13.76 6.67 -18.35
CA GLU A 75 14.55 7.90 -18.56
C GLU A 75 14.62 8.23 -20.04
N ASN A 76 14.46 9.50 -20.39
CA ASN A 76 14.71 10.01 -21.76
C ASN A 76 13.91 9.22 -22.82
N GLY A 77 12.65 8.89 -22.52
CA GLY A 77 11.74 8.18 -23.42
C GLY A 77 12.06 6.70 -23.62
N ALA A 78 12.84 6.10 -22.72
CA ALA A 78 13.22 4.69 -22.78
C ALA A 78 13.06 3.99 -21.42
N ALA A 79 12.60 2.74 -21.45
CA ALA A 79 12.67 1.85 -20.30
C ALA A 79 14.10 1.29 -20.22
N LYS A 80 14.89 1.82 -19.29
CA LYS A 80 16.33 1.51 -19.17
C LYS A 80 16.58 0.10 -18.66
N TRP A 81 15.75 -0.36 -17.74
CA TRP A 81 15.79 -1.74 -17.25
C TRP A 81 14.47 -2.13 -16.60
N TYR A 82 14.22 -3.44 -16.58
CA TYR A 82 13.32 -4.10 -15.65
C TYR A 82 14.14 -4.97 -14.69
N ARG A 83 13.75 -4.97 -13.41
CA ARG A 83 14.33 -5.87 -12.40
C ARG A 83 13.25 -6.40 -11.47
N ASN A 84 13.46 -7.60 -10.96
CA ASN A 84 12.76 -8.08 -9.79
C ASN A 84 13.71 -8.73 -8.80
N ARG A 85 13.54 -8.41 -7.52
CA ARG A 85 14.36 -8.93 -6.41
C ARG A 85 13.49 -9.28 -5.23
N TRP A 86 13.80 -10.39 -4.58
CA TRP A 86 13.30 -10.63 -3.23
C TRP A 86 13.92 -9.63 -2.27
N VAL A 87 13.13 -9.13 -1.32
CA VAL A 87 13.67 -8.42 -0.16
C VAL A 87 14.25 -9.47 0.77
N ARG A 88 15.59 -9.53 0.82
CA ARG A 88 16.35 -10.55 1.57
C ARG A 88 16.40 -10.18 3.05
N THR A 89 15.24 -10.21 3.70
CA THR A 89 15.10 -9.94 5.13
C THR A 89 15.89 -10.94 5.97
N GLU A 90 16.18 -10.61 7.23
CA GLU A 90 16.81 -11.58 8.13
C GLU A 90 16.01 -12.89 8.20
N SER A 91 14.67 -12.82 8.25
CA SER A 91 13.78 -13.99 8.26
C SER A 91 13.72 -14.72 6.92
N PHE A 92 13.96 -14.03 5.80
CA PHE A 92 14.14 -14.66 4.49
C PHE A 92 15.36 -15.58 4.47
N ILE A 93 16.47 -15.15 5.10
CA ILE A 93 17.75 -15.87 5.13
C ILE A 93 17.72 -17.00 6.17
N LYS A 94 17.17 -16.73 7.35
CA LYS A 94 17.00 -17.69 8.42
C LYS A 94 15.65 -17.46 9.07
N ASP A 95 14.77 -18.45 9.00
CA ASP A 95 13.47 -18.35 9.63
C ASP A 95 13.57 -18.16 11.15
N PHE A 96 12.74 -17.28 11.70
CA PHE A 96 12.56 -17.11 13.13
C PHE A 96 11.16 -16.60 13.47
N PRO A 97 10.65 -16.95 14.67
CA PRO A 97 9.26 -16.67 15.05
C PRO A 97 8.91 -15.18 15.03
N VAL A 98 7.64 -14.89 14.72
CA VAL A 98 7.04 -13.54 14.74
C VAL A 98 7.04 -12.94 16.16
N TYR A 99 7.01 -13.78 17.20
CA TYR A 99 7.06 -13.37 18.60
C TYR A 99 8.30 -13.93 19.30
N ASN A 100 8.90 -13.11 20.15
CA ASN A 100 9.97 -13.51 21.06
C ASN A 100 9.43 -14.39 22.19
N PRO A 101 10.30 -15.13 22.92
CA PRO A 101 9.88 -15.96 24.05
C PRO A 101 9.15 -15.21 25.19
N ASP A 102 9.33 -13.88 25.28
CA ASP A 102 8.64 -13.00 26.23
C ASP A 102 7.29 -12.47 25.72
N GLY A 103 6.86 -12.90 24.53
CA GLY A 103 5.61 -12.47 23.88
C GLY A 103 5.70 -11.15 23.14
N THR A 104 6.83 -10.44 23.19
CA THR A 104 7.02 -9.22 22.40
C THR A 104 7.19 -9.57 20.92
N ARG A 105 6.86 -8.62 20.04
CA ARG A 105 7.00 -8.83 18.61
C ARG A 105 8.47 -8.83 18.20
N ASN A 106 8.87 -9.79 17.37
CA ASN A 106 10.18 -9.80 16.76
C ASN A 106 10.18 -8.92 15.51
N LEU A 107 10.56 -7.66 15.66
CA LEU A 107 10.51 -6.66 14.59
C LEU A 107 11.46 -6.94 13.41
N ARG A 108 12.35 -7.93 13.52
CA ARG A 108 13.17 -8.38 12.38
C ARG A 108 12.51 -9.50 11.58
N SER A 109 11.44 -10.12 12.11
CA SER A 109 10.70 -11.20 11.45
C SER A 109 9.76 -10.56 10.45
N SER A 110 10.25 -10.45 9.21
CA SER A 110 9.71 -9.54 8.21
C SER A 110 9.56 -10.23 6.88
N LEU A 111 8.36 -10.11 6.30
CA LEU A 111 8.13 -10.45 4.91
C LEU A 111 8.49 -9.29 3.97
N ALA A 112 8.40 -8.05 4.45
CA ALA A 112 8.64 -6.81 3.68
C ALA A 112 7.96 -6.81 2.31
N ASN A 113 6.68 -7.19 2.25
CA ASN A 113 5.97 -7.51 1.00
C ASN A 113 4.85 -6.53 0.61
N THR A 114 4.50 -5.57 1.45
CA THR A 114 3.27 -4.78 1.31
C THR A 114 3.45 -3.54 0.45
N HIS A 115 4.48 -2.72 0.72
CA HIS A 115 4.68 -1.45 0.02
C HIS A 115 6.17 -1.18 -0.19
N VAL A 116 6.48 -0.24 -1.08
CA VAL A 116 7.81 0.32 -1.31
C VAL A 116 7.68 1.84 -1.41
N VAL A 117 8.35 2.58 -0.52
CA VAL A 117 8.28 4.06 -0.46
C VAL A 117 9.69 4.66 -0.52
N ASN A 118 9.80 5.95 -0.84
CA ASN A 118 11.06 6.69 -0.72
C ASN A 118 10.92 7.85 0.25
N HIS A 119 11.81 7.94 1.23
CA HIS A 119 11.87 9.04 2.17
C HIS A 119 13.32 9.33 2.57
N ALA A 120 13.69 10.61 2.63
CA ALA A 120 15.05 11.04 3.00
C ALA A 120 16.17 10.33 2.19
N GLY A 121 15.93 10.09 0.90
CA GLY A 121 16.88 9.41 0.01
C GLY A 121 17.00 7.89 0.21
N LYS A 122 16.14 7.29 1.03
CA LYS A 122 16.09 5.84 1.27
C LYS A 122 14.84 5.24 0.67
N THR A 123 15.02 4.15 -0.09
CA THR A 123 13.90 3.33 -0.57
C THR A 123 13.64 2.22 0.44
N LEU A 124 12.42 2.15 0.96
CA LEU A 124 12.04 1.28 2.07
C LEU A 124 10.96 0.30 1.61
N ALA A 125 11.21 -1.00 1.75
CA ALA A 125 10.23 -2.06 1.64
C ALA A 125 9.53 -2.27 2.98
N LEU A 126 8.20 -2.27 2.97
CA LEU A 126 7.38 -2.22 4.16
C LEU A 126 6.51 -3.46 4.29
N VAL A 127 6.30 -3.89 5.53
CA VAL A 127 5.15 -4.69 5.96
C VAL A 127 4.80 -4.20 7.35
N GLU A 128 3.51 -4.12 7.64
CA GLU A 128 2.98 -3.63 8.93
C GLU A 128 3.43 -4.45 10.16
N SER A 129 4.19 -5.53 9.93
CA SER A 129 4.58 -6.47 10.96
C SER A 129 5.93 -6.25 11.64
N SER A 130 6.76 -5.37 11.08
CA SER A 130 8.19 -5.36 11.35
C SER A 130 8.78 -3.97 11.13
N LEU A 131 10.10 -3.87 11.28
CA LEU A 131 10.87 -2.73 10.78
C LEU A 131 10.81 -2.67 9.25
N PRO A 132 10.87 -1.47 8.65
CA PRO A 132 11.08 -1.32 7.22
C PRO A 132 12.46 -1.86 6.82
N TYR A 133 12.62 -2.26 5.56
CA TYR A 133 13.90 -2.72 5.00
C TYR A 133 14.38 -1.78 3.92
N GLU A 134 15.60 -1.27 4.05
CA GLU A 134 16.21 -0.42 3.03
C GLU A 134 16.66 -1.28 1.84
N VAL A 135 16.36 -0.78 0.64
CA VAL A 135 16.80 -1.36 -0.64
C VAL A 135 17.50 -0.30 -1.48
N THR A 136 18.47 -0.73 -2.28
CA THR A 136 19.18 0.17 -3.21
C THR A 136 18.34 0.45 -4.46
N ASN A 137 18.79 1.39 -5.31
CA ASN A 137 18.18 1.63 -6.62
C ASN A 137 18.30 0.43 -7.58
N ASP A 138 19.21 -0.50 -7.29
CA ASP A 138 19.32 -1.79 -8.00
C ASP A 138 18.45 -2.90 -7.36
N LEU A 139 17.64 -2.56 -6.37
CA LEU A 139 16.75 -3.43 -5.59
C LEU A 139 17.47 -4.45 -4.69
N GLU A 140 18.76 -4.21 -4.42
CA GLU A 140 19.52 -5.04 -3.47
C GLU A 140 19.15 -4.66 -2.03
N THR A 141 18.97 -5.65 -1.16
CA THR A 141 18.61 -5.41 0.25
C THR A 141 19.82 -4.93 1.04
N VAL A 142 19.68 -3.77 1.69
CA VAL A 142 20.68 -3.21 2.60
C VAL A 142 20.49 -3.78 4.01
N GLY A 143 19.25 -3.85 4.49
CA GLY A 143 18.89 -4.42 5.79
C GLY A 143 17.74 -3.68 6.47
N ALA A 144 17.35 -4.13 7.67
CA ALA A 144 16.34 -3.46 8.47
C ALA A 144 16.76 -2.02 8.83
N TYR A 145 15.84 -1.07 8.71
CA TYR A 145 16.04 0.34 9.00
C TYR A 145 15.23 0.75 10.24
N ASP A 146 15.93 1.10 11.32
CA ASP A 146 15.36 1.43 12.63
C ASP A 146 15.48 2.92 12.99
N PHE A 147 15.68 3.77 11.97
CA PHE A 147 15.82 5.23 12.14
C PHE A 147 16.95 5.60 13.12
N GLY A 148 18.09 4.91 13.02
CA GLY A 148 19.25 5.15 13.90
C GLY A 148 19.04 4.58 15.30
N GLY A 149 18.34 3.45 15.40
CA GLY A 149 17.99 2.77 16.65
C GLY A 149 16.85 3.43 17.44
N LYS A 150 16.17 4.44 16.88
CA LYS A 150 15.08 5.17 17.54
C LYS A 150 13.73 4.49 17.39
N LEU A 151 13.52 3.73 16.30
CA LEU A 151 12.29 2.97 16.09
C LEU A 151 12.41 1.61 16.79
N VAL A 152 11.63 1.44 17.86
CA VAL A 152 11.51 0.19 18.64
C VAL A 152 10.13 -0.45 18.49
N ASP A 153 9.46 -0.16 17.38
CA ASP A 153 8.10 -0.59 17.04
C ASP A 153 8.06 -1.02 15.57
N SER A 154 6.99 -1.70 15.18
CA SER A 154 6.64 -1.93 13.78
C SER A 154 6.36 -0.60 13.05
N MET A 155 6.42 -0.64 11.73
CA MET A 155 6.04 0.48 10.88
C MET A 155 4.92 0.04 9.95
N THR A 156 3.80 0.77 9.92
CA THR A 156 2.73 0.57 8.95
C THR A 156 3.29 0.55 7.52
N ALA A 157 2.67 -0.26 6.67
CA ALA A 157 2.97 -0.24 5.25
C ALA A 157 2.43 1.02 4.53
N HIS A 158 1.62 1.85 5.19
CA HIS A 158 0.99 3.03 4.58
C HIS A 158 1.42 4.35 5.24
N PRO A 159 2.72 4.66 5.30
CA PRO A 159 3.14 5.96 5.80
C PRO A 159 2.65 7.09 4.87
N LYS A 160 2.42 8.29 5.41
CA LYS A 160 2.04 9.47 4.63
C LYS A 160 3.19 10.47 4.64
N ILE A 161 3.61 10.91 3.46
CA ILE A 161 4.64 11.94 3.30
C ILE A 161 3.93 13.27 3.07
N CYS A 162 4.21 14.28 3.88
CA CYS A 162 3.64 15.61 3.67
C CYS A 162 4.35 16.29 2.49
N PRO A 163 3.63 16.65 1.42
CA PRO A 163 4.26 17.24 0.24
C PRO A 163 4.84 18.64 0.50
N THR A 164 4.40 19.31 1.57
CA THR A 164 4.85 20.65 1.96
C THR A 164 6.07 20.64 2.86
N THR A 165 6.12 19.72 3.84
CA THR A 165 7.18 19.70 4.86
C THR A 165 8.21 18.60 4.62
N GLY A 166 7.88 17.58 3.81
CA GLY A 166 8.68 16.37 3.63
C GLY A 166 8.63 15.41 4.81
N GLU A 167 7.86 15.72 5.86
CA GLU A 167 7.73 14.86 7.04
C GLU A 167 7.04 13.54 6.69
N LEU A 168 7.56 12.44 7.24
CA LEU A 168 6.97 11.11 7.15
C LEU A 168 6.17 10.83 8.42
N HIS A 169 4.86 10.69 8.25
CA HIS A 169 3.93 10.29 9.29
C HIS A 169 3.66 8.79 9.17
N PHE A 170 3.72 8.06 10.28
CA PHE A 170 3.44 6.63 10.30
C PHE A 170 3.04 6.17 11.70
N PHE A 171 2.71 4.91 11.87
CA PHE A 171 2.43 4.32 13.17
C PHE A 171 2.92 2.87 13.20
N GLY A 172 3.06 2.31 14.40
CA GLY A 172 3.24 0.88 14.62
C GLY A 172 2.02 0.31 15.33
N TYR A 173 1.71 -0.96 15.05
CA TYR A 173 0.64 -1.69 15.71
C TYR A 173 0.88 -3.21 15.70
N GLY A 174 0.07 -3.96 16.43
CA GLY A 174 0.13 -5.42 16.43
C GLY A 174 0.90 -6.01 17.62
N SER A 175 1.18 -5.19 18.63
CA SER A 175 1.54 -5.67 19.97
C SER A 175 0.32 -6.31 20.63
N ILE A 176 0.50 -7.46 21.29
CA ILE A 176 -0.53 -8.09 22.12
C ILE A 176 -0.65 -7.42 23.50
N PHE A 177 0.26 -6.49 23.82
CA PHE A 177 0.28 -5.68 25.04
C PHE A 177 0.12 -4.19 24.70
N GLU A 178 -0.40 -3.40 25.64
CA GLU A 178 -0.45 -1.95 25.48
C GLU A 178 0.97 -1.32 25.47
N PRO A 179 1.18 -0.24 24.68
CA PRO A 179 0.22 0.38 23.77
C PRO A 179 -0.01 -0.46 22.51
N TYR A 180 -1.27 -0.57 22.08
CA TYR A 180 -1.65 -1.35 20.88
C TYR A 180 -1.30 -0.63 19.57
N VAL A 181 -1.30 0.70 19.58
CA VAL A 181 -0.95 1.57 18.44
C VAL A 181 -0.04 2.69 18.96
N THR A 182 1.02 2.98 18.22
CA THR A 182 1.94 4.10 18.51
C THR A 182 2.14 4.93 17.26
N TYR A 183 1.84 6.22 17.33
CA TYR A 183 2.09 7.19 16.26
C TYR A 183 3.55 7.65 16.27
N HIS A 184 4.12 7.76 15.07
CA HIS A 184 5.49 8.16 14.83
C HIS A 184 5.56 9.25 13.76
N GLN A 185 6.58 10.10 13.85
CA GLN A 185 6.91 11.06 12.81
C GLN A 185 8.43 11.08 12.61
N ALA A 186 8.87 11.04 11.37
CA ALA A 186 10.22 11.42 10.99
C ALA A 186 10.22 12.76 10.22
N ASP A 187 11.24 13.57 10.44
CA ASP A 187 11.44 14.79 9.64
C ASP A 187 11.90 14.47 8.22
N ALA A 188 11.97 15.49 7.35
CA ALA A 188 12.37 15.34 5.95
C ALA A 188 13.79 14.78 5.73
N ASN A 189 14.64 14.77 6.77
CA ASN A 189 15.99 14.21 6.73
C ASN A 189 16.05 12.77 7.24
N GLY A 190 14.91 12.19 7.63
CA GLY A 190 14.84 10.82 8.13
C GLY A 190 15.11 10.69 9.63
N GLU A 191 15.12 11.79 10.38
CA GLU A 191 15.26 11.73 11.84
C GLU A 191 13.90 11.48 12.48
N LEU A 192 13.78 10.39 13.26
CA LEU A 192 12.58 10.13 14.05
C LEU A 192 12.46 11.19 15.17
N THR A 193 11.38 11.97 15.15
CA THR A 193 11.17 13.12 16.04
C THR A 193 10.00 12.92 17.00
N ILE A 194 9.03 12.07 16.65
CA ILE A 194 7.85 11.81 17.47
C ILE A 194 7.66 10.32 17.66
N ASN A 195 7.34 9.94 18.89
CA ASN A 195 6.86 8.62 19.29
C ASN A 195 5.79 8.85 20.37
N ARG A 196 4.55 8.44 20.09
CA ARG A 196 3.40 8.72 20.96
C ARG A 196 2.37 7.59 20.90
N PRO A 197 2.03 6.95 22.03
CA PRO A 197 0.90 6.02 22.12
C PRO A 197 -0.43 6.63 21.65
N VAL A 198 -1.24 5.82 20.99
CA VAL A 198 -2.62 6.14 20.60
C VAL A 198 -3.56 5.24 21.39
N ASP A 199 -4.50 5.85 22.12
CA ASP A 199 -5.44 5.12 22.97
C ASP A 199 -6.53 4.43 22.15
N VAL A 200 -6.41 3.11 21.98
CA VAL A 200 -7.39 2.24 21.33
C VAL A 200 -7.78 1.11 22.28
N LYS A 201 -8.99 0.57 22.10
CA LYS A 201 -9.59 -0.34 23.09
C LYS A 201 -9.01 -1.76 23.08
N ALA A 202 -8.33 -2.13 22.00
CA ALA A 202 -7.70 -3.45 21.80
C ALA A 202 -6.71 -3.37 20.64
N GLN A 203 -6.04 -4.48 20.35
CA GLN A 203 -5.27 -4.67 19.12
C GLN A 203 -6.20 -4.74 17.90
N THR A 204 -6.63 -3.58 17.40
CA THR A 204 -7.35 -3.44 16.13
C THR A 204 -6.38 -3.53 14.95
N MET A 205 -6.85 -4.07 13.82
CA MET A 205 -6.14 -4.04 12.55
C MET A 205 -6.24 -2.65 11.93
N MET A 206 -5.37 -1.75 12.35
CA MET A 206 -5.21 -0.44 11.72
C MET A 206 -4.24 -0.59 10.55
N HIS A 207 -4.75 -0.89 9.36
CA HIS A 207 -3.90 -1.09 8.19
C HIS A 207 -3.35 0.25 7.65
N ASP A 208 -4.26 1.21 7.44
CA ASP A 208 -3.95 2.55 6.95
C ASP A 208 -4.46 3.63 7.93
N PHE A 209 -4.09 4.87 7.67
CA PHE A 209 -4.51 6.07 8.38
C PHE A 209 -4.55 7.24 7.38
N ALA A 210 -4.90 8.45 7.82
CA ALA A 210 -4.87 9.60 6.94
C ALA A 210 -4.16 10.81 7.56
N MET A 211 -3.83 11.76 6.71
CA MET A 211 -3.21 13.02 7.08
C MET A 211 -3.89 14.15 6.30
N THR A 212 -4.05 15.30 6.93
CA THR A 212 -4.39 16.58 6.30
C THR A 212 -3.22 17.56 6.49
N ALA A 213 -3.35 18.79 5.99
CA ALA A 213 -2.41 19.86 6.29
C ALA A 213 -2.21 20.09 7.80
N GLY A 214 -3.26 19.97 8.63
CA GLY A 214 -3.22 20.27 10.06
C GLY A 214 -3.41 19.07 11.00
N HIS A 215 -3.82 17.90 10.50
CA HIS A 215 -4.22 16.76 11.32
C HIS A 215 -3.66 15.42 10.84
N VAL A 216 -3.58 14.48 11.77
CA VAL A 216 -3.45 13.03 11.53
C VAL A 216 -4.76 12.38 11.96
N ILE A 217 -5.25 11.42 11.17
CA ILE A 217 -6.53 10.74 11.38
C ILE A 217 -6.28 9.25 11.57
N PHE A 218 -6.60 8.73 12.75
CA PHE A 218 -6.54 7.30 13.07
C PHE A 218 -7.91 6.65 12.87
N MET A 219 -7.92 5.43 12.34
CA MET A 219 -9.14 4.66 12.10
C MET A 219 -9.21 3.50 13.09
N ASP A 220 -9.96 3.67 14.18
CA ASP A 220 -10.15 2.65 15.22
C ASP A 220 -11.41 1.83 14.86
N LEU A 221 -11.20 0.74 14.11
CA LEU A 221 -12.23 -0.02 13.39
C LEU A 221 -12.42 -1.44 13.97
N PRO A 222 -13.55 -2.13 13.69
CA PRO A 222 -13.97 -3.32 14.43
C PRO A 222 -13.34 -4.63 13.97
N VAL A 223 -12.23 -4.63 13.24
CA VAL A 223 -11.45 -5.84 12.95
C VAL A 223 -10.35 -5.96 14.01
N VAL A 224 -10.50 -6.91 14.93
CA VAL A 224 -9.66 -7.04 16.13
C VAL A 224 -8.91 -8.36 16.15
N PHE A 225 -7.76 -8.38 16.81
CA PHE A 225 -6.93 -9.57 16.94
C PHE A 225 -7.66 -10.68 17.70
N ASP A 226 -7.58 -11.89 17.15
CA ASP A 226 -8.15 -13.10 17.72
C ASP A 226 -7.03 -14.07 18.12
N LEU A 227 -6.84 -14.22 19.44
CA LEU A 227 -5.76 -15.04 20.00
C LEU A 227 -5.96 -16.53 19.73
N ASP A 228 -7.21 -17.02 19.68
CA ASP A 228 -7.49 -18.43 19.44
C ASP A 228 -7.09 -18.82 18.02
N ILE A 229 -7.38 -17.96 17.04
CA ILE A 229 -6.93 -18.17 15.66
C ILE A 229 -5.41 -18.04 15.56
N ALA A 230 -4.80 -17.07 16.25
CA ALA A 230 -3.34 -16.89 16.24
C ALA A 230 -2.58 -18.13 16.77
N ILE A 231 -3.13 -18.81 17.78
CA ILE A 231 -2.54 -20.04 18.36
C ILE A 231 -2.78 -21.26 17.47
N ASN A 232 -3.99 -21.41 16.92
CA ASN A 232 -4.37 -22.58 16.14
C ASN A 232 -3.82 -22.53 14.69
N GLY A 233 -3.56 -21.33 14.18
CA GLY A 233 -3.07 -21.08 12.82
C GLY A 233 -4.10 -21.40 11.73
N GLY A 234 -3.64 -21.37 10.48
CA GLY A 234 -4.44 -21.76 9.31
C GLY A 234 -5.32 -20.66 8.71
N ASP A 235 -5.41 -19.50 9.34
CA ASP A 235 -6.15 -18.33 8.84
C ASP A 235 -5.55 -17.02 9.39
N MET A 236 -6.03 -15.88 8.89
CA MET A 236 -5.70 -14.55 9.41
C MET A 236 -6.20 -14.38 10.85
N PRO A 237 -5.35 -13.96 11.81
CA PRO A 237 -5.68 -13.87 13.23
C PRO A 237 -6.44 -12.59 13.59
N TYR A 238 -7.39 -12.19 12.76
CA TYR A 238 -8.21 -10.99 12.93
C TYR A 238 -9.65 -11.29 12.58
N ARG A 239 -10.59 -10.75 13.37
CA ARG A 239 -12.02 -10.96 13.19
C ARG A 239 -12.82 -9.69 13.44
N TRP A 240 -13.92 -9.56 12.70
CA TRP A 240 -14.91 -8.53 13.00
C TRP A 240 -15.53 -8.70 14.38
N SER A 241 -15.69 -7.60 15.10
CA SER A 241 -16.36 -7.53 16.39
C SER A 241 -17.52 -6.53 16.37
N ASP A 242 -18.75 -7.03 16.49
CA ASP A 242 -19.96 -6.20 16.56
C ASP A 242 -20.04 -5.32 17.82
N THR A 243 -19.20 -5.59 18.82
CA THR A 243 -19.22 -4.89 20.12
C THR A 243 -18.09 -3.86 20.25
N TYR A 244 -17.13 -3.81 19.32
CA TYR A 244 -15.99 -2.92 19.39
C TYR A 244 -16.35 -1.44 19.11
N GLY A 245 -17.29 -1.25 18.18
CA GLY A 245 -17.64 0.06 17.61
C GLY A 245 -16.65 0.52 16.54
N ALA A 246 -16.85 1.73 16.01
CA ALA A 246 -15.93 2.36 15.06
C ALA A 246 -15.85 3.86 15.33
N ARG A 247 -14.65 4.43 15.26
CA ARG A 247 -14.42 5.87 15.47
C ARG A 247 -13.19 6.38 14.72
N LEU A 248 -13.23 7.66 14.37
CA LEU A 248 -12.13 8.39 13.74
C LEU A 248 -11.46 9.32 14.76
N GLY A 249 -10.15 9.18 14.94
CA GLY A 249 -9.36 9.94 15.91
C GLY A 249 -8.54 11.04 15.25
N LEU A 250 -8.82 12.30 15.57
CA LEU A 250 -8.10 13.46 15.03
C LEU A 250 -7.05 13.95 16.01
N LEU A 251 -5.79 13.88 15.59
CA LEU A 251 -4.64 14.48 16.27
C LEU A 251 -4.18 15.72 15.50
N ARG A 252 -3.97 16.83 16.20
CA ARG A 252 -3.38 18.03 15.59
C ARG A 252 -1.88 17.84 15.36
N ARG A 253 -1.41 18.20 14.17
CA ARG A 253 0.03 18.12 13.82
C ARG A 253 0.88 19.17 14.55
N ASP A 254 0.31 20.34 14.85
CA ASP A 254 0.99 21.41 15.58
C ASP A 254 0.97 21.22 17.11
N ASP A 255 0.20 20.25 17.60
CA ASP A 255 0.20 19.78 18.98
C ASP A 255 0.24 18.25 19.00
N PRO A 256 1.36 17.64 18.59
CA PRO A 256 1.43 16.21 18.36
C PRO A 256 1.36 15.39 19.66
N PHE A 257 1.48 16.02 20.83
CA PHE A 257 1.28 15.39 22.14
C PHE A 257 -0.05 15.78 22.80
N GLY A 258 -0.87 16.57 22.10
CA GLY A 258 -2.20 16.96 22.54
C GLY A 258 -3.20 15.81 22.60
N GLU A 259 -4.43 16.14 22.98
CA GLU A 259 -5.54 15.21 23.04
C GLU A 259 -5.97 14.77 21.62
N ILE A 260 -6.24 13.47 21.45
CA ILE A 260 -6.90 12.99 20.24
C ILE A 260 -8.40 13.18 20.42
N ARG A 261 -9.02 13.89 19.48
CA ARG A 261 -10.47 14.02 19.44
C ARG A 261 -11.09 12.87 18.66
N TRP A 262 -11.88 12.05 19.33
CA TRP A 262 -12.57 10.92 18.72
C TRP A 262 -13.98 11.29 18.25
N PHE A 263 -14.36 10.76 17.09
CA PHE A 263 -15.69 10.90 16.51
C PHE A 263 -16.24 9.52 16.18
N ASP A 264 -17.37 9.15 16.76
CA ASP A 264 -18.03 7.88 16.46
C ASP A 264 -18.60 7.88 15.04
N ILE A 265 -18.50 6.73 14.37
CA ILE A 265 -19.06 6.47 13.04
C ILE A 265 -19.82 5.14 13.05
N ASP A 266 -20.65 4.91 12.04
CA ASP A 266 -21.27 3.60 11.84
C ASP A 266 -20.18 2.55 11.51
N PRO A 267 -20.22 1.35 12.11
CA PRO A 267 -19.21 0.31 11.89
C PRO A 267 -18.96 0.01 10.42
N CYS A 268 -17.68 0.00 10.04
CA CYS A 268 -17.17 -0.35 8.73
C CYS A 268 -15.70 -0.75 8.82
N TYR A 269 -15.14 -1.26 7.74
CA TYR A 269 -13.69 -1.44 7.63
C TYR A 269 -13.14 -0.65 6.44
N VAL A 270 -11.92 -0.14 6.58
CA VAL A 270 -11.19 0.57 5.53
C VAL A 270 -9.79 -0.04 5.49
N PHE A 271 -9.43 -0.65 4.35
CA PHE A 271 -8.04 -0.97 4.07
C PHE A 271 -7.32 0.29 3.60
N HIS A 272 -7.78 0.95 2.54
CA HIS A 272 -7.02 2.03 1.92
C HIS A 272 -7.74 3.36 1.88
N VAL A 273 -6.99 4.41 2.23
CA VAL A 273 -7.41 5.80 2.15
C VAL A 273 -7.03 6.37 0.78
N ALA A 274 -7.99 7.02 0.10
CA ALA A 274 -7.70 7.80 -1.10
C ALA A 274 -7.00 9.12 -0.73
N ASN A 275 -7.63 9.91 0.15
CA ASN A 275 -7.04 11.16 0.66
C ASN A 275 -7.82 11.68 1.89
N ALA A 276 -7.27 12.69 2.57
CA ALA A 276 -8.02 13.53 3.50
C ALA A 276 -7.59 15.00 3.37
N TYR A 277 -8.48 15.94 3.64
CA TYR A 277 -8.17 17.37 3.59
C TYR A 277 -9.06 18.20 4.52
N GLU A 278 -8.67 19.46 4.70
CA GLU A 278 -9.42 20.43 5.49
C GLU A 278 -10.18 21.44 4.61
N HIS A 279 -11.41 21.75 5.00
CA HIS A 279 -12.20 22.81 4.38
C HIS A 279 -12.92 23.65 5.46
N GLY A 280 -12.33 24.80 5.80
CA GLY A 280 -12.80 25.62 6.91
C GLY A 280 -12.65 24.87 8.22
N ASN A 281 -13.75 24.67 8.96
CA ASN A 281 -13.74 23.92 10.22
C ASN A 281 -14.19 22.45 10.06
N LYS A 282 -13.96 21.89 8.87
CA LYS A 282 -14.31 20.51 8.54
C LYS A 282 -13.08 19.75 8.07
N VAL A 283 -13.05 18.47 8.42
CA VAL A 283 -12.11 17.50 7.85
C VAL A 283 -12.89 16.55 6.98
N VAL A 284 -12.42 16.33 5.76
CA VAL A 284 -12.99 15.37 4.80
C VAL A 284 -12.01 14.21 4.68
N LEU A 285 -12.50 12.98 4.84
CA LEU A 285 -11.76 11.74 4.66
C LEU A 285 -12.43 10.94 3.52
N GLN A 286 -11.66 10.55 2.52
CA GLN A 286 -12.13 9.75 1.39
C GLN A 286 -11.36 8.45 1.34
N ALA A 287 -12.07 7.32 1.33
CA ALA A 287 -11.46 6.00 1.42
C ALA A 287 -12.34 4.91 0.80
N VAL A 288 -11.74 3.76 0.57
CA VAL A 288 -12.43 2.56 0.10
C VAL A 288 -12.96 1.79 1.31
N ARG A 289 -14.29 1.67 1.39
CA ARG A 289 -15.01 1.17 2.58
C ARG A 289 -15.65 -0.19 2.31
N TYR A 290 -15.41 -1.12 3.22
CA TYR A 290 -16.16 -2.37 3.38
C TYR A 290 -17.26 -2.16 4.43
N PRO A 291 -18.50 -2.60 4.18
CA PRO A 291 -19.54 -2.58 5.21
C PRO A 291 -19.20 -3.55 6.35
N GLU A 292 -18.54 -4.67 6.05
CA GLU A 292 -18.02 -5.65 6.99
C GLU A 292 -16.85 -6.43 6.40
N LEU A 293 -16.02 -7.05 7.25
CA LEU A 293 -14.87 -7.83 6.81
C LEU A 293 -14.56 -8.97 7.79
N TRP A 294 -14.19 -10.16 7.30
CA TRP A 294 -13.65 -11.26 8.12
C TRP A 294 -14.45 -11.64 9.36
N ARG A 295 -15.76 -11.79 9.21
CA ARG A 295 -16.63 -12.33 10.27
C ARG A 295 -16.46 -13.83 10.47
N LYS A 296 -16.14 -14.56 9.39
CA LYS A 296 -16.05 -16.03 9.37
C LYS A 296 -14.62 -16.50 9.16
N ASP A 297 -13.98 -15.99 8.11
CA ASP A 297 -12.66 -16.35 7.59
C ASP A 297 -11.95 -15.11 7.04
N GLY A 298 -10.69 -15.25 6.61
CA GLY A 298 -9.87 -14.19 6.01
C GLY A 298 -10.21 -13.80 4.56
N ASP A 299 -11.39 -14.16 4.03
CA ASP A 299 -11.74 -13.91 2.62
C ASP A 299 -12.41 -12.53 2.38
N PHE A 300 -12.36 -12.06 1.13
CA PHE A 300 -12.88 -10.76 0.68
C PHE A 300 -14.20 -10.92 -0.09
N ASP A 301 -15.25 -11.38 0.59
CA ASP A 301 -16.53 -11.69 -0.05
C ASP A 301 -17.40 -10.47 -0.41
N VAL A 302 -17.12 -9.32 0.20
CA VAL A 302 -17.90 -8.09 0.01
C VAL A 302 -17.04 -7.05 -0.70
N PRO A 303 -17.48 -6.49 -1.83
CA PRO A 303 -16.72 -5.45 -2.50
C PRO A 303 -16.71 -4.19 -1.65
N ALA A 304 -15.54 -3.55 -1.58
CA ALA A 304 -15.47 -2.18 -1.10
C ALA A 304 -15.71 -1.19 -2.23
N VAL A 305 -16.21 -0.02 -1.84
CA VAL A 305 -16.53 1.07 -2.77
C VAL A 305 -16.01 2.39 -2.21
N MET A 306 -15.97 3.45 -3.02
CA MET A 306 -15.47 4.75 -2.59
C MET A 306 -16.48 5.50 -1.70
N TRP A 307 -16.04 5.96 -0.54
CA TRP A 307 -16.82 6.72 0.44
C TRP A 307 -16.12 7.99 0.90
N GLU A 308 -16.91 8.89 1.45
CA GLU A 308 -16.48 10.16 2.03
C GLU A 308 -17.11 10.33 3.42
N TRP A 309 -16.30 10.67 4.42
CA TRP A 309 -16.74 11.18 5.71
C TRP A 309 -16.39 12.66 5.83
N THR A 310 -17.34 13.46 6.29
CA THR A 310 -17.13 14.85 6.66
C THR A 310 -17.32 15.01 8.17
N LEU A 311 -16.23 15.34 8.86
CA LEU A 311 -16.20 15.63 10.28
C LEU A 311 -16.33 17.13 10.49
N ASP A 312 -17.40 17.57 11.13
CA ASP A 312 -17.60 18.96 11.53
C ASP A 312 -16.99 19.20 12.91
N LEU A 313 -15.89 19.95 12.95
CA LEU A 313 -15.15 20.15 14.19
C LEU A 313 -15.88 21.10 15.15
N SER A 314 -16.77 21.97 14.66
CA SER A 314 -17.57 22.85 15.53
C SER A 314 -18.70 22.07 16.19
N ALA A 315 -19.43 21.29 15.40
CA ALA A 315 -20.59 20.54 15.87
C ALA A 315 -20.20 19.25 16.60
N GLY A 316 -19.02 18.69 16.34
CA GLY A 316 -18.63 17.38 16.88
C GLY A 316 -19.36 16.22 16.22
N THR A 317 -19.74 16.36 14.95
CA THR A 317 -20.57 15.37 14.23
C THR A 317 -19.85 14.87 12.99
N VAL A 318 -20.17 13.64 12.58
CA VAL A 318 -19.73 13.06 11.31
C VAL A 318 -20.94 12.84 10.41
N THR A 319 -20.74 13.09 9.12
CA THR A 319 -21.69 12.70 8.06
C THR A 319 -20.95 11.88 7.03
N GLU A 320 -21.62 10.93 6.40
CA GLU A 320 -21.02 10.06 5.38
C GLU A 320 -21.79 10.08 4.07
N ARG A 321 -21.07 9.85 2.96
CA ARG A 321 -21.60 9.81 1.61
C ARG A 321 -20.86 8.73 0.81
N GLN A 322 -21.60 7.79 0.25
CA GLN A 322 -21.09 6.87 -0.76
C GLN A 322 -20.93 7.62 -2.10
N LEU A 323 -19.76 7.54 -2.73
CA LEU A 323 -19.49 8.22 -4.01
C LEU A 323 -19.89 7.37 -5.22
N ASP A 324 -19.75 6.05 -5.13
CA ASP A 324 -20.02 5.10 -6.20
C ASP A 324 -20.45 3.74 -5.64
N ASP A 325 -21.12 2.91 -6.43
CA ASP A 325 -21.49 1.53 -6.11
C ASP A 325 -20.59 0.48 -6.79
N TYR A 326 -19.65 0.93 -7.63
CA TYR A 326 -18.67 0.06 -8.27
C TYR A 326 -17.58 -0.40 -7.31
N GLY A 327 -17.36 -1.73 -7.27
CA GLY A 327 -16.33 -2.36 -6.46
C GLY A 327 -14.93 -1.94 -6.90
N VAL A 328 -14.17 -1.33 -5.99
CA VAL A 328 -12.81 -0.84 -6.24
C VAL A 328 -11.92 -1.03 -5.02
N GLU A 329 -10.62 -1.01 -5.24
CA GLU A 329 -9.56 -0.98 -4.22
C GLU A 329 -8.33 -0.21 -4.72
N PHE A 330 -7.28 -0.11 -3.89
CA PHE A 330 -6.01 0.54 -4.24
C PHE A 330 -6.18 1.99 -4.77
N PRO A 331 -6.86 2.87 -4.02
CA PRO A 331 -7.01 4.26 -4.41
C PRO A 331 -5.68 5.00 -4.35
N ARG A 332 -5.39 5.81 -5.35
CA ARG A 332 -4.22 6.70 -5.43
C ARG A 332 -4.64 8.07 -5.93
N ILE A 333 -3.92 9.09 -5.50
CA ILE A 333 -4.08 10.48 -5.95
C ILE A 333 -2.75 10.99 -6.53
N ASP A 334 -2.72 12.25 -6.94
CA ASP A 334 -1.45 12.97 -7.09
C ASP A 334 -0.82 13.19 -5.71
N ASP A 335 0.34 12.57 -5.44
CA ASP A 335 1.02 12.65 -4.15
C ASP A 335 1.40 14.09 -3.74
N ARG A 336 1.48 15.04 -4.69
CA ARG A 336 1.67 16.48 -4.40
C ARG A 336 0.49 17.10 -3.64
N LEU A 337 -0.65 16.42 -3.64
CA LEU A 337 -1.90 16.83 -2.99
C LEU A 337 -2.24 15.95 -1.78
N ALA A 338 -1.34 15.08 -1.33
CA ALA A 338 -1.54 14.30 -0.10
C ALA A 338 -1.78 15.22 1.10
N GLY A 339 -2.95 15.10 1.73
CA GLY A 339 -3.38 15.96 2.83
C GLY A 339 -3.97 17.31 2.41
N LEU A 340 -4.07 17.56 1.10
CA LEU A 340 -4.67 18.74 0.47
C LEU A 340 -5.88 18.32 -0.37
N ASN A 341 -6.65 19.29 -0.87
CA ASN A 341 -7.82 19.00 -1.69
C ASN A 341 -7.41 18.47 -3.07
N ALA A 342 -7.45 17.15 -3.25
CA ALA A 342 -7.27 16.48 -4.55
C ALA A 342 -8.62 16.30 -5.24
N ARG A 343 -8.69 16.59 -6.53
CA ARG A 343 -9.89 16.39 -7.33
C ARG A 343 -9.99 14.96 -7.84
N TYR A 344 -8.88 14.33 -8.21
CA TYR A 344 -8.91 13.02 -8.84
C TYR A 344 -8.27 11.94 -7.99
N SER A 345 -8.94 10.79 -7.89
CA SER A 345 -8.35 9.54 -7.43
C SER A 345 -8.52 8.46 -8.49
N ILE A 346 -7.46 7.70 -8.76
CA ILE A 346 -7.54 6.46 -9.51
C ILE A 346 -7.65 5.29 -8.54
N ALA A 347 -8.45 4.28 -8.88
CA ALA A 347 -8.58 3.03 -8.13
C ALA A 347 -8.62 1.85 -9.11
N VAL A 348 -8.41 0.66 -8.58
CA VAL A 348 -8.43 -0.61 -9.31
C VAL A 348 -9.81 -1.23 -9.17
N GLY A 349 -10.50 -1.42 -10.29
CA GLY A 349 -11.63 -2.34 -10.38
C GLY A 349 -11.17 -3.70 -10.89
N ASP A 350 -12.12 -4.60 -11.18
CA ASP A 350 -11.82 -5.97 -11.64
C ASP A 350 -10.83 -6.02 -12.83
N ASN A 351 -11.23 -5.48 -13.97
CA ASN A 351 -10.43 -5.43 -15.20
C ASN A 351 -10.14 -4.00 -15.67
N THR A 352 -10.30 -3.02 -14.77
CA THR A 352 -10.29 -1.60 -15.10
C THR A 352 -9.46 -0.78 -14.13
N TRP A 353 -8.93 0.34 -14.63
CA TRP A 353 -8.72 1.49 -13.77
C TRP A 353 -9.94 2.39 -13.77
N VAL A 354 -10.28 2.91 -12.60
CA VAL A 354 -11.41 3.81 -12.40
C VAL A 354 -10.87 5.13 -11.86
N ARG A 355 -11.14 6.24 -12.54
CA ARG A 355 -10.82 7.57 -12.03
C ARG A 355 -12.07 8.26 -11.54
N TYR A 356 -12.07 8.61 -10.27
CA TYR A 356 -13.08 9.39 -9.59
C TYR A 356 -12.78 10.88 -9.64
N ASP A 357 -13.78 11.69 -9.94
CA ASP A 357 -13.81 13.09 -9.52
C ASP A 357 -14.36 13.12 -8.08
N LEU A 358 -13.47 13.29 -7.11
CA LEU A 358 -13.74 13.23 -5.67
C LEU A 358 -14.68 14.34 -5.20
N THR A 359 -14.82 15.42 -5.96
CA THR A 359 -15.77 16.50 -5.61
C THR A 359 -17.20 16.09 -5.96
N THR A 360 -17.41 15.55 -7.15
CA THR A 360 -18.74 15.25 -7.69
C THR A 360 -19.22 13.84 -7.38
N GLY A 361 -18.30 12.88 -7.27
CA GLY A 361 -18.56 11.44 -7.23
C GLY A 361 -18.64 10.77 -8.61
N GLU A 362 -18.52 11.54 -9.71
CA GLU A 362 -18.51 10.96 -11.05
C GLU A 362 -17.24 10.12 -11.29
N SER A 363 -17.36 9.04 -12.07
CA SER A 363 -16.22 8.18 -12.42
C SER A 363 -16.12 7.89 -13.91
N VAL A 364 -14.88 7.74 -14.38
CA VAL A 364 -14.54 7.31 -15.75
C VAL A 364 -13.71 6.03 -15.65
N ARG A 365 -13.95 5.06 -16.54
CA ARG A 365 -13.27 3.77 -16.53
C ARG A 365 -12.38 3.61 -17.76
N HIS A 366 -11.26 2.92 -17.56
CA HIS A 366 -10.33 2.51 -18.60
C HIS A 366 -10.16 0.99 -18.55
N GLU A 367 -10.57 0.31 -19.61
CA GLU A 367 -10.54 -1.16 -19.74
C GLU A 367 -9.12 -1.65 -20.08
N LEU A 368 -8.57 -2.56 -19.27
CA LEU A 368 -7.17 -3.00 -19.38
C LEU A 368 -7.01 -4.46 -19.86
N GLY A 369 -8.07 -5.04 -20.41
CA GLY A 369 -8.08 -6.42 -20.88
C GLY A 369 -8.52 -7.38 -19.78
N SER A 370 -8.35 -8.69 -20.00
CA SER A 370 -8.98 -9.73 -19.17
C SER A 370 -8.14 -10.25 -17.99
N GLY A 371 -6.91 -9.76 -17.83
CA GLY A 371 -6.02 -10.18 -16.75
C GLY A 371 -5.90 -9.20 -15.60
N GLY A 372 -6.68 -8.12 -15.59
CA GLY A 372 -6.68 -7.14 -14.52
C GLY A 372 -5.41 -6.29 -14.39
N PRO A 373 -5.54 -5.07 -13.87
CA PRO A 373 -4.40 -4.25 -13.49
C PRO A 373 -4.00 -4.44 -12.02
N GLY A 374 -2.77 -4.04 -11.69
CA GLY A 374 -2.40 -3.72 -10.30
C GLY A 374 -2.63 -2.25 -9.96
N GLU A 375 -2.20 -1.86 -8.76
CA GLU A 375 -2.22 -0.46 -8.32
C GLU A 375 -1.47 0.45 -9.31
N ALA A 376 -2.13 1.53 -9.73
CA ALA A 376 -1.54 2.56 -10.57
C ALA A 376 -1.16 3.79 -9.76
N VAL A 377 -0.05 4.44 -10.14
CA VAL A 377 0.43 5.68 -9.54
C VAL A 377 0.29 6.83 -10.52
N PHE A 378 0.04 8.03 -10.01
CA PHE A 378 0.09 9.26 -10.80
C PHE A 378 1.51 9.81 -10.82
N VAL A 379 2.00 10.20 -12.00
CA VAL A 379 3.28 10.86 -12.20
C VAL A 379 3.05 12.20 -12.87
N PRO A 380 3.41 13.33 -12.23
CA PRO A 380 3.14 14.65 -12.79
C PRO A 380 3.96 14.90 -14.06
N GLY A 381 3.32 15.51 -15.06
CA GLY A 381 3.96 15.95 -16.29
C GLY A 381 4.74 17.26 -16.10
N SER A 382 5.52 17.63 -17.12
CA SER A 382 6.34 18.87 -17.11
C SER A 382 5.55 20.17 -17.29
N GLY A 383 4.27 20.08 -17.66
CA GLY A 383 3.35 21.22 -17.84
C GLY A 383 2.84 21.84 -16.53
N PRO A 384 1.69 22.55 -16.57
CA PRO A 384 1.06 23.14 -15.40
C PRO A 384 0.83 22.12 -14.27
N ALA A 385 0.95 22.55 -13.01
CA ALA A 385 0.65 21.72 -11.84
C ALA A 385 -0.87 21.51 -11.70
N ASP A 386 -1.43 20.69 -12.58
CA ASP A 386 -2.81 20.23 -12.62
C ASP A 386 -2.83 18.70 -12.59
N GLU A 387 -3.87 18.14 -11.98
CA GLU A 387 -4.06 16.69 -11.81
C GLU A 387 -4.38 15.99 -13.14
N SER A 388 -4.73 16.73 -14.19
CA SER A 388 -4.88 16.19 -15.56
C SER A 388 -3.57 16.18 -16.36
N ASN A 389 -2.54 16.92 -15.91
CA ASN A 389 -1.24 16.99 -16.57
C ASN A 389 -0.27 15.98 -15.94
N GLY A 390 -0.30 14.76 -16.47
CA GLY A 390 0.59 13.70 -16.02
C GLY A 390 0.18 12.36 -16.59
N TRP A 391 0.65 11.32 -15.92
CA TRP A 391 0.64 9.96 -16.41
C TRP A 391 0.17 9.01 -15.32
N TYR A 392 -0.65 8.04 -15.66
CA TYR A 392 -0.91 6.89 -14.80
C TYR A 392 -0.04 5.72 -15.23
N LEU A 393 0.70 5.15 -14.28
CA LEU A 393 1.59 4.03 -14.50
C LEU A 393 1.19 2.86 -13.61
N GLY A 394 1.08 1.66 -14.20
CA GLY A 394 0.86 0.44 -13.43
C GLY A 394 1.01 -0.84 -14.25
N TYR A 395 1.24 -1.96 -13.57
CA TYR A 395 1.36 -3.25 -14.22
C TYR A 395 -0.01 -3.81 -14.62
N VAL A 396 -0.08 -4.39 -15.82
CA VAL A 396 -1.28 -5.05 -16.33
C VAL A 396 -0.91 -6.45 -16.79
N TYR A 397 -1.64 -7.46 -16.32
CA TYR A 397 -1.42 -8.84 -16.71
C TYR A 397 -2.24 -9.22 -17.94
N ASP A 398 -1.62 -9.97 -18.85
CA ASP A 398 -2.25 -10.53 -20.04
C ASP A 398 -2.24 -12.06 -19.95
N PRO A 399 -3.41 -12.70 -19.73
CA PRO A 399 -3.50 -14.14 -19.59
C PRO A 399 -3.28 -14.88 -20.91
N ALA A 400 -3.46 -14.25 -22.07
CA ALA A 400 -3.23 -14.88 -23.36
C ALA A 400 -1.74 -15.09 -23.63
N ARG A 401 -0.90 -14.16 -23.15
CA ARG A 401 0.57 -14.27 -23.24
C ARG A 401 1.21 -14.87 -22.00
N ASN A 402 0.46 -14.98 -20.90
CA ASN A 402 0.99 -15.26 -19.57
C ASN A 402 2.17 -14.33 -19.23
N GLY A 403 1.97 -13.03 -19.46
CA GLY A 403 2.99 -12.00 -19.30
C GLY A 403 2.36 -10.68 -18.86
N SER A 404 3.20 -9.72 -18.48
CA SER A 404 2.73 -8.41 -18.00
C SER A 404 3.35 -7.27 -18.79
N ASP A 405 2.64 -6.15 -18.81
CA ASP A 405 3.13 -4.88 -19.36
C ASP A 405 3.15 -3.83 -18.24
N LEU A 406 4.12 -2.91 -18.26
CA LEU A 406 3.95 -1.62 -17.59
C LEU A 406 3.21 -0.69 -18.56
N VAL A 407 2.01 -0.30 -18.18
CA VAL A 407 1.13 0.56 -18.97
C VAL A 407 1.33 2.02 -18.55
N ILE A 408 1.43 2.91 -19.54
CA ILE A 408 1.49 4.37 -19.34
C ILE A 408 0.26 4.98 -20.02
N LEU A 409 -0.60 5.63 -19.25
CA LEU A 409 -1.83 6.27 -19.70
C LEU A 409 -1.74 7.77 -19.49
N ASP A 410 -2.19 8.55 -20.47
CA ASP A 410 -2.31 10.01 -20.37
C ASP A 410 -3.46 10.38 -19.43
N ALA A 411 -3.16 11.14 -18.37
CA ALA A 411 -4.18 11.55 -17.41
C ALA A 411 -5.24 12.48 -18.03
N SER A 412 -4.92 13.22 -19.08
CA SER A 412 -5.88 14.11 -19.75
C SER A 412 -6.91 13.35 -20.61
N ASP A 413 -6.55 12.17 -21.11
CA ASP A 413 -7.41 11.27 -21.91
C ASP A 413 -7.54 9.89 -21.25
N PHE A 414 -8.12 9.85 -20.05
CA PHE A 414 -8.20 8.64 -19.23
C PHE A 414 -8.92 7.47 -19.91
N SER A 415 -9.98 7.72 -20.67
CA SER A 415 -10.67 6.67 -21.44
C SER A 415 -9.99 6.33 -22.76
N GLY A 416 -8.94 7.07 -23.13
CA GLY A 416 -8.18 6.93 -24.37
C GLY A 416 -7.34 5.67 -24.42
N LYS A 417 -6.44 5.58 -25.40
CA LYS A 417 -5.48 4.46 -25.48
C LYS A 417 -4.25 4.78 -24.64
N PRO A 418 -3.59 3.77 -24.04
CA PRO A 418 -2.27 3.98 -23.44
C PRO A 418 -1.29 4.57 -24.44
N VAL A 419 -0.50 5.55 -23.99
CA VAL A 419 0.54 6.19 -24.81
C VAL A 419 1.75 5.27 -25.00
N ALA A 420 2.00 4.40 -24.02
CA ALA A 420 3.00 3.35 -24.10
C ALA A 420 2.59 2.08 -23.34
N ARG A 421 3.05 0.94 -23.84
CA ARG A 421 3.06 -0.34 -23.12
C ARG A 421 4.46 -0.93 -23.21
N ILE A 422 5.12 -1.09 -22.06
CA ILE A 422 6.45 -1.68 -21.96
C ILE A 422 6.26 -3.17 -21.65
N LYS A 423 6.61 -4.04 -22.58
CA LYS A 423 6.46 -5.49 -22.42
C LYS A 423 7.54 -6.02 -21.47
N LEU A 424 7.12 -6.69 -20.41
CA LEU A 424 8.03 -7.23 -19.40
C LEU A 424 8.49 -8.65 -19.80
N PRO A 425 9.71 -9.03 -19.41
CA PRO A 425 10.32 -10.31 -19.81
C PRO A 425 9.65 -11.53 -19.16
N GLN A 426 8.85 -11.30 -18.13
CA GLN A 426 8.07 -12.32 -17.43
C GLN A 426 6.77 -11.71 -16.91
N ARG A 427 5.89 -12.59 -16.42
CA ARG A 427 4.70 -12.20 -15.65
C ARG A 427 5.11 -11.44 -14.39
N VAL A 428 4.37 -10.40 -14.06
CA VAL A 428 4.42 -9.76 -12.74
C VAL A 428 3.18 -10.20 -11.97
N PRO A 429 3.31 -11.03 -10.91
CA PRO A 429 2.19 -11.48 -10.11
C PRO A 429 1.37 -10.33 -9.56
N TYR A 430 0.09 -10.56 -9.25
CA TYR A 430 -0.67 -9.58 -8.47
C TYR A 430 0.06 -9.29 -7.16
N GLY A 431 0.31 -8.01 -6.92
CA GLY A 431 0.98 -7.54 -5.71
C GLY A 431 0.11 -6.54 -4.99
N PHE A 432 0.76 -5.73 -4.16
CA PHE A 432 0.13 -4.72 -3.35
C PHE A 432 0.54 -3.35 -3.87
N HIS A 433 1.28 -2.58 -3.05
CA HIS A 433 1.47 -1.16 -3.31
C HIS A 433 2.77 -0.85 -4.04
N GLY A 434 2.71 0.17 -4.88
CA GLY A 434 3.82 0.73 -5.61
C GLY A 434 3.90 2.25 -5.52
N ASN A 435 5.07 2.77 -5.91
CA ASN A 435 5.31 4.20 -6.02
C ASN A 435 6.15 4.51 -7.25
N TRP A 436 5.97 5.74 -7.73
CA TRP A 436 6.94 6.39 -8.57
C TRP A 436 7.98 7.09 -7.71
N ILE A 437 9.27 6.83 -7.98
CA ILE A 437 10.40 7.49 -7.33
C ILE A 437 11.12 8.28 -8.41
N SER A 438 11.13 9.61 -8.30
CA SER A 438 11.86 10.48 -9.24
C SER A 438 13.38 10.30 -9.09
N ALA A 439 14.11 10.50 -10.19
CA ALA A 439 15.57 10.34 -10.29
C ALA A 439 16.40 11.35 -9.49
#